data_AF-A0A6S7C524-F1
#
_entry.id   AF-A0A6S7C524-F1
#
_cell.length_a   1.000
_cell.length_b   1.000
_cell.length_c   1.000
_cell.angle_alpha   90.00
_cell.angle_beta   90.00
_cell.angle_gamma   90.00
#
_symmetry.space_group_name_H-M   'P 1'
#
loop_
_entity.id
_entity.type
_entity.pdbx_description
1 polymer ?
#
loop_
_entity_poly.entity_id
_entity_poly.type
_entity_poly.pdbx_seq_one_letter_code
_entity_poly.pdbx_strand_id
1 'polypeptide(L)'
;MDATAESLAAQGWHQRKLPGFAGLIGPLWVRKEAEAWAYGLLATSDHLNPAGVVHGGLLTALLDHGLSAIAWQAMDRRACVTVQLDTHFLAAAEAGQFLEVRGQVMRATSSLVFMRGELSVAGNVVATGAAVCKLVGAATGRTPADNVATS
;
A
#
# COMPACT_ATOMS: atom_id res chain seq x y z
N MET A 1 -9.23 19.23 -8.71
CA MET A 1 -8.01 19.30 -9.52
C MET A 1 -7.39 17.93 -9.46
N ASP A 2 -7.15 17.32 -10.61
CA ASP A 2 -6.52 16.01 -10.69
C ASP A 2 -5.09 16.11 -10.18
N ALA A 3 -4.65 15.10 -9.43
CA ALA A 3 -3.30 15.11 -8.87
C ALA A 3 -2.29 14.81 -9.99
N THR A 4 -1.18 15.54 -10.01
CA THR A 4 -0.06 15.28 -10.92
C THR A 4 1.16 14.80 -10.14
N ALA A 5 2.05 14.05 -10.80
CA ALA A 5 3.31 13.61 -10.21
C ALA A 5 4.14 14.78 -9.64
N GLU A 6 4.15 15.92 -10.34
CA GLU A 6 4.83 17.14 -9.88
C GLU A 6 4.18 17.71 -8.61
N SER A 7 2.85 17.81 -8.58
CA SER A 7 2.12 18.29 -7.40
C SER A 7 2.32 17.39 -6.18
N LEU A 8 2.42 16.07 -6.39
CA LEU A 8 2.66 15.09 -5.33
C LEU A 8 4.09 15.21 -4.79
N ALA A 9 5.07 15.35 -5.68
CA ALA A 9 6.47 15.58 -5.30
C ALA A 9 6.63 16.86 -4.47
N ALA A 10 5.97 17.95 -4.86
CA ALA A 10 5.96 19.20 -4.09
C ALA A 10 5.34 19.05 -2.69
N GLN A 11 4.44 18.08 -2.51
CA GLN A 11 3.82 17.73 -1.23
C GLN A 11 4.64 16.70 -0.42
N GLY A 12 5.87 16.41 -0.82
CA GLY A 12 6.79 15.50 -0.14
C GLY A 12 6.55 14.02 -0.42
N TRP A 13 5.74 13.69 -1.44
CA TRP A 13 5.61 12.30 -1.88
C TRP A 13 6.78 11.91 -2.77
N HIS A 14 7.31 10.71 -2.54
CA HIS A 14 8.39 10.14 -3.32
C HIS A 14 7.90 8.91 -4.08
N GLN A 15 8.08 8.91 -5.38
CA GLN A 15 7.72 7.77 -6.22
C GLN A 15 8.71 6.61 -6.01
N ARG A 16 8.18 5.39 -5.94
CA ARG A 16 8.93 4.15 -5.81
C ARG A 16 8.52 3.21 -6.95
N LYS A 17 9.49 2.84 -7.77
CA LYS A 17 9.34 1.73 -8.73
C LYS A 17 9.76 0.45 -8.01
N LEU A 18 8.84 -0.50 -7.90
CA LEU A 18 9.09 -1.80 -7.31
C LEU A 18 9.02 -2.87 -8.40
N PRO A 19 9.75 -3.99 -8.26
CA PRO A 19 9.60 -5.13 -9.17
C PRO A 19 8.31 -5.91 -8.88
N GLY A 20 7.98 -6.84 -9.79
CA GLY A 20 6.87 -7.78 -9.61
C GLY A 20 5.51 -7.10 -9.60
N PHE A 21 4.56 -7.68 -8.85
CA PHE A 21 3.17 -7.23 -8.83
C PHE A 21 3.00 -5.76 -8.46
N ALA A 22 3.73 -5.26 -7.46
CA ALA A 22 3.69 -3.86 -7.05
C ALA A 22 4.18 -2.90 -8.15
N GLY A 23 5.06 -3.36 -9.04
CA GLY A 23 5.47 -2.63 -10.23
C GLY A 23 4.40 -2.57 -11.31
N LEU A 24 3.66 -3.67 -11.49
CA LEU A 24 2.58 -3.77 -12.48
C LEU A 24 1.41 -2.84 -12.15
N ILE A 25 1.07 -2.69 -10.86
CA ILE A 25 0.05 -1.76 -10.39
C ILE A 25 0.60 -0.36 -10.10
N GLY A 26 1.92 -0.17 -10.26
CA GLY A 26 2.59 1.06 -9.87
C GLY A 26 2.43 2.18 -10.90
N PRO A 27 3.13 3.31 -10.68
CA PRO A 27 4.10 3.52 -9.62
C PRO A 27 3.47 3.82 -8.26
N LEU A 28 4.07 3.30 -7.20
CA LEU A 28 3.67 3.61 -5.84
C LEU A 28 4.35 4.89 -5.36
N TRP A 29 3.68 5.59 -4.45
CA TRP A 29 4.16 6.79 -3.80
C TRP A 29 4.29 6.54 -2.31
N VAL A 30 5.28 7.17 -1.69
CA VAL A 30 5.51 7.05 -0.26
C VAL A 30 5.85 8.41 0.33
N ARG A 31 5.31 8.70 1.51
CA ARG A 31 5.63 9.92 2.27
C ARG A 31 5.85 9.57 3.73
N LYS A 32 6.93 10.07 4.30
CA LYS A 32 7.19 9.96 5.73
C LYS A 32 6.33 11.00 6.45
N GLU A 33 5.57 10.57 7.45
CA GLU A 33 4.78 11.42 8.33
C GLU A 33 5.38 11.37 9.75
N ALA A 34 4.84 12.15 10.69
CA ALA A 34 5.44 12.32 12.02
C ALA A 34 5.58 10.99 12.79
N GLU A 35 4.55 10.13 12.74
CA GLU A 35 4.48 8.89 13.52
C GLU A 35 4.50 7.61 12.66
N ALA A 36 4.31 7.74 11.35
CA ALA A 36 4.17 6.61 10.45
C ALA A 36 4.54 6.98 9.00
N TRP A 37 4.32 6.04 8.08
CA TRP A 37 4.43 6.28 6.65
C TRP A 37 3.05 6.24 6.01
N ALA A 38 2.86 7.10 5.03
CA ALA A 38 1.72 7.05 4.13
C ALA A 38 2.17 6.47 2.78
N TYR A 39 1.28 5.71 2.17
CA TYR A 39 1.49 5.09 0.85
C TYR A 39 0.42 5.59 -0.10
N GLY A 40 0.71 5.63 -1.39
CA GLY A 40 -0.29 6.09 -2.35
C GLY A 40 -0.04 5.64 -3.77
N LEU A 41 -1.02 5.92 -4.62
CA LEU A 41 -1.03 5.58 -6.02
C LEU A 41 -1.84 6.64 -6.78
N LEU A 42 -1.27 7.16 -7.86
CA LEU A 42 -2.02 8.03 -8.76
C LEU A 42 -2.79 7.15 -9.75
N ALA A 43 -4.11 7.12 -9.64
CA ALA A 43 -4.95 6.26 -10.47
C ALA A 43 -4.91 6.70 -11.94
N THR A 44 -4.93 5.73 -12.86
CA THR A 44 -4.87 5.94 -14.31
C THR A 44 -5.97 5.11 -14.98
N SER A 45 -6.12 5.22 -16.30
CA SER A 45 -7.06 4.38 -17.05
C SER A 45 -6.78 2.88 -16.91
N ASP A 46 -5.51 2.50 -16.75
CA ASP A 46 -5.09 1.10 -16.64
C ASP A 46 -5.56 0.44 -15.34
N HIS A 47 -5.96 1.27 -14.37
CA HIS A 47 -6.41 0.88 -13.04
C HIS A 47 -7.92 0.70 -12.92
N LEU A 48 -8.67 0.98 -14.00
CA LEU A 48 -10.12 0.96 -13.99
C LEU A 48 -10.69 -0.44 -14.20
N ASN A 49 -11.88 -0.67 -13.65
CA ASN A 49 -12.72 -1.80 -13.98
C ASN A 49 -13.61 -1.48 -15.21
N PRO A 50 -14.37 -2.46 -15.75
CA PRO A 50 -15.25 -2.23 -16.89
C PRO A 50 -16.36 -1.19 -16.66
N ALA A 51 -16.64 -0.79 -15.42
CA ALA A 51 -17.61 0.26 -15.09
C ALA A 51 -16.98 1.67 -15.08
N GLY A 52 -15.68 1.81 -15.39
CA GLY A 52 -14.99 3.10 -15.50
C GLY A 52 -14.51 3.69 -14.18
N VAL A 53 -14.56 2.93 -13.08
CA VAL A 53 -14.03 3.34 -11.76
C VAL A 53 -12.86 2.47 -11.37
N VAL A 54 -12.03 2.92 -10.44
CA VAL A 54 -10.86 2.17 -9.96
C VAL A 54 -11.27 0.78 -9.48
N HIS A 55 -10.57 -0.23 -9.98
CA HIS A 55 -10.89 -1.63 -9.67
C HIS A 55 -10.71 -1.91 -8.17
N GLY A 56 -11.70 -2.54 -7.53
CA GLY A 56 -11.64 -2.85 -6.09
C GLY A 56 -10.40 -3.67 -5.71
N GLY A 57 -9.97 -4.59 -6.59
CA GLY A 57 -8.71 -5.33 -6.43
C GLY A 57 -7.46 -4.45 -6.37
N LEU A 58 -7.41 -3.29 -7.04
CA LEU A 58 -6.33 -2.33 -6.89
C LEU A 58 -6.36 -1.65 -5.52
N LEU A 59 -7.55 -1.22 -5.08
CA LEU A 59 -7.73 -0.61 -3.77
C LEU A 59 -7.31 -1.58 -2.65
N THR A 60 -7.72 -2.84 -2.76
CA THR A 60 -7.31 -3.93 -1.86
C THR A 60 -5.80 -4.17 -1.91
N ALA A 61 -5.20 -4.22 -3.10
CA ALA A 61 -3.75 -4.40 -3.24
C ALA A 61 -2.95 -3.23 -2.64
N LEU A 62 -3.43 -2.00 -2.80
CA LEU A 62 -2.79 -0.82 -2.21
C LEU A 62 -2.92 -0.81 -0.68
N LEU A 63 -4.09 -1.19 -0.15
CA LEU A 63 -4.31 -1.39 1.29
C LEU A 63 -3.38 -2.47 1.84
N ASP A 64 -3.27 -3.63 1.17
CA ASP A 64 -2.36 -4.71 1.56
C ASP A 64 -0.91 -4.22 1.60
N HIS A 65 -0.45 -3.55 0.54
CA HIS A 65 0.90 -3.01 0.47
C HIS A 65 1.17 -2.01 1.60
N GLY A 66 0.29 -1.03 1.80
CA GLY A 66 0.47 0.00 2.82
C GLY A 66 0.46 -0.59 4.23
N LEU A 67 -0.50 -1.46 4.55
CA LEU A 67 -0.62 -2.05 5.89
C LEU A 67 0.52 -3.03 6.20
N SER A 68 0.92 -3.86 5.23
CA SER A 68 2.05 -4.79 5.41
C SER A 68 3.38 -4.04 5.56
N ALA A 69 3.56 -2.92 4.86
CA ALA A 69 4.76 -2.10 4.99
C ALA A 69 4.83 -1.39 6.36
N ILE A 70 3.69 -0.92 6.89
CA ILE A 70 3.62 -0.37 8.26
C ILE A 70 3.89 -1.48 9.30
N ALA A 71 3.29 -2.66 9.14
CA ALA A 71 3.53 -3.81 10.01
C ALA A 71 5.00 -4.22 10.02
N TRP A 72 5.65 -4.27 8.85
CA TRP A 72 7.07 -4.56 8.73
C TRP A 72 7.94 -3.59 9.53
N GLN A 73 7.62 -2.29 9.50
CA GLN A 73 8.35 -1.29 10.31
C GLN A 73 8.13 -1.48 11.81
N ALA A 74 6.89 -1.76 12.23
CA ALA A 74 6.55 -1.98 13.63
C ALA A 74 7.20 -3.26 14.22
N MET A 75 7.62 -4.19 13.36
CA MET A 75 8.29 -5.43 13.75
C MET A 75 9.81 -5.38 13.56
N ASP A 76 10.43 -4.21 13.72
CA ASP A 76 11.88 -4.01 13.55
C ASP A 76 12.39 -4.54 12.21
N ARG A 77 11.59 -4.36 11.15
CA ARG A 77 11.92 -4.75 9.78
C ARG A 77 12.07 -6.27 9.60
N ARG A 78 11.49 -7.06 10.49
CA ARG A 78 11.36 -8.51 10.31
C ARG A 78 10.32 -8.81 9.25
N ALA A 79 10.63 -9.75 8.36
CA ALA A 79 9.72 -10.14 7.29
C ALA A 79 8.38 -10.64 7.86
N CYS A 80 7.29 -10.16 7.27
CA CYS A 80 5.95 -10.60 7.56
C CYS A 80 5.15 -10.72 6.26
N VAL A 81 4.13 -11.57 6.28
CA VAL A 81 3.22 -11.80 5.15
C VAL A 81 1.78 -11.59 5.62
N THR A 82 0.96 -10.99 4.78
CA THR A 82 -0.48 -10.89 5.05
C THR A 82 -1.10 -12.28 4.97
N VAL A 83 -1.81 -12.68 6.02
CA VAL A 83 -2.53 -13.97 6.10
C VAL A 83 -4.05 -13.80 6.05
N GLN A 84 -4.53 -12.58 6.29
CA GLN A 84 -5.93 -12.18 6.15
C GLN A 84 -5.98 -10.68 5.85
N LEU A 85 -6.86 -10.27 4.95
CA LEU A 85 -7.23 -8.88 4.72
C LEU A 85 -8.72 -8.80 4.41
N ASP A 86 -9.47 -8.10 5.27
CA ASP A 86 -10.84 -7.71 5.02
C ASP A 86 -10.85 -6.28 4.47
N THR A 87 -11.54 -6.05 3.35
CA THR A 87 -11.69 -4.73 2.73
C THR A 87 -13.16 -4.36 2.59
N HIS A 88 -13.51 -3.15 3.02
CA HIS A 88 -14.86 -2.59 2.81
C HIS A 88 -14.75 -1.39 1.86
N PHE A 89 -15.46 -1.44 0.74
CA PHE A 89 -15.55 -0.35 -0.23
C PHE A 89 -16.70 0.57 0.12
N LEU A 90 -16.41 1.85 0.36
CA LEU A 90 -17.36 2.86 0.85
C LEU A 90 -17.78 3.84 -0.26
N ALA A 91 -16.88 4.13 -1.18
CA ALA A 91 -17.12 5.02 -2.32
C ALA A 91 -16.28 4.60 -3.53
N ALA A 92 -16.69 5.04 -4.72
CA ALA A 92 -15.91 4.86 -5.93
C ALA A 92 -14.72 5.83 -5.95
N ALA A 93 -13.64 5.42 -6.60
CA ALA A 93 -12.52 6.29 -6.98
C ALA A 93 -12.37 6.29 -8.50
N GLU A 94 -11.80 7.35 -9.05
CA GLU A 94 -11.73 7.62 -10.49
C GLU A 94 -10.26 7.77 -10.94
N ALA A 95 -10.02 7.64 -12.26
CA ALA A 95 -8.70 7.95 -12.81
C ALA A 95 -8.34 9.43 -12.57
N GLY A 96 -7.05 9.73 -12.41
CA GLY A 96 -6.55 11.07 -12.08
C GLY A 96 -6.61 11.42 -10.59
N GLN A 97 -7.33 10.62 -9.79
CA GLN A 97 -7.36 10.78 -8.34
C GLN A 97 -6.15 10.13 -7.68
N PHE A 98 -5.65 10.77 -6.62
CA PHE A 98 -4.58 10.20 -5.80
C PHE A 98 -5.18 9.42 -4.64
N LEU A 99 -4.88 8.13 -4.61
CA LEU A 99 -5.29 7.19 -3.58
C LEU A 99 -4.24 7.21 -2.47
N GLU A 100 -4.66 7.43 -1.23
CA GLU A 100 -3.79 7.50 -0.06
C GLU A 100 -4.16 6.45 0.97
N VAL A 101 -3.21 5.59 1.33
CA VAL A 101 -3.33 4.61 2.42
C VAL A 101 -2.57 5.07 3.65
N ARG A 102 -3.27 5.06 4.78
CA ARG A 102 -2.71 5.19 6.13
C ARG A 102 -3.23 4.06 7.00
N GLY A 103 -2.47 3.69 8.01
CA GLY A 103 -2.85 2.63 8.92
C GLY A 103 -2.07 2.66 10.22
N GLN A 104 -2.51 1.82 11.14
CA GLN A 104 -1.97 1.72 12.48
C GLN A 104 -1.96 0.27 12.97
N VAL A 105 -0.99 -0.01 13.84
CA VAL A 105 -0.91 -1.29 14.54
C VAL A 105 -1.92 -1.28 15.69
N MET A 106 -2.88 -2.19 15.65
CA MET A 106 -3.86 -2.36 16.72
C MET A 106 -3.29 -3.23 17.85
N ARG A 107 -2.54 -4.26 17.48
CA ARG A 107 -1.91 -5.21 18.41
C ARG A 107 -0.76 -5.92 17.73
N ALA A 108 0.32 -6.14 18.46
CA ALA A 108 1.39 -7.04 18.07
C ALA A 108 1.53 -8.18 19.08
N THR A 109 1.82 -9.38 18.59
CA THR A 109 2.18 -10.55 19.40
C THR A 109 3.56 -11.06 18.97
N SER A 110 4.00 -12.21 19.49
CA SER A 110 5.26 -12.82 19.08
C SER A 110 5.29 -13.27 17.61
N SER A 111 4.12 -13.49 17.00
CA SER A 111 4.00 -14.08 15.65
C SER A 111 3.00 -13.39 14.72
N LEU A 112 2.13 -12.53 15.23
CA LEU A 112 1.08 -11.86 14.45
C LEU A 112 1.03 -10.36 14.75
N VAL A 113 0.69 -9.58 13.73
CA VAL A 113 0.42 -8.14 13.82
C VAL A 113 -0.97 -7.88 13.26
N PHE A 114 -1.79 -7.19 14.04
CA PHE A 114 -3.15 -6.81 13.67
C PHE A 114 -3.16 -5.35 13.27
N MET A 115 -3.59 -5.07 12.05
CA MET A 115 -3.56 -3.76 11.42
C MET A 115 -4.98 -3.29 11.13
N ARG A 116 -5.18 -1.98 11.21
CA ARG A 116 -6.32 -1.31 10.58
C ARG A 116 -5.81 -0.14 9.75
N GLY A 117 -6.44 0.09 8.61
CA GLY A 117 -6.12 1.20 7.75
C GLY A 117 -7.29 1.68 6.93
N GLU A 118 -7.07 2.82 6.30
CA GLU A 118 -8.04 3.50 5.46
C GLU A 118 -7.35 3.94 4.18
N LEU A 119 -8.09 3.84 3.08
CA LEU A 119 -7.73 4.37 1.78
C LEU A 119 -8.64 5.55 1.51
N SER A 120 -8.05 6.71 1.22
CA SER A 120 -8.75 7.97 1.02
C SER A 120 -8.37 8.66 -0.28
N VAL A 121 -9.26 9.52 -0.75
CA VAL A 121 -9.05 10.43 -1.89
C VAL A 121 -9.42 11.83 -1.44
N ALA A 122 -8.46 12.76 -1.50
CA ALA A 122 -8.63 14.14 -1.06
C ALA A 122 -9.26 14.24 0.35
N GLY A 123 -8.84 13.36 1.27
CA GLY A 123 -9.34 13.29 2.65
C GLY A 123 -10.64 12.51 2.85
N ASN A 124 -11.35 12.09 1.79
CA ASN A 124 -12.56 11.27 1.91
C ASN A 124 -12.21 9.79 1.87
N VAL A 125 -12.65 9.02 2.86
CA VAL A 125 -12.39 7.57 2.91
C VAL A 125 -13.23 6.85 1.85
N VAL A 126 -12.57 6.11 0.95
CA VAL A 126 -13.22 5.35 -0.12
C VAL A 126 -13.15 3.84 0.13
N ALA A 127 -12.20 3.37 0.94
CA ALA A 127 -12.16 2.00 1.42
C ALA A 127 -11.50 1.90 2.81
N THR A 128 -11.85 0.87 3.57
CA THR A 128 -11.18 0.55 4.85
C THR A 128 -10.65 -0.88 4.80
N GLY A 129 -9.58 -1.14 5.56
CA GLY A 129 -8.91 -2.43 5.62
C GLY A 129 -8.64 -2.87 7.06
N ALA A 130 -8.86 -4.16 7.34
CA ALA A 130 -8.38 -4.83 8.54
C ALA A 130 -7.50 -6.01 8.13
N ALA A 131 -6.24 -6.00 8.52
CA ALA A 131 -5.26 -7.00 8.08
C ALA A 131 -4.63 -7.72 9.27
N VAL A 132 -4.28 -8.98 9.04
CA VAL A 132 -3.42 -9.75 9.94
C VAL A 132 -2.16 -10.13 9.18
N CYS A 133 -1.01 -9.70 9.69
CA CYS A 133 0.29 -10.05 9.15
C CYS A 133 0.96 -11.07 10.07
N LYS A 134 1.46 -12.17 9.50
CA LYS A 134 2.23 -13.18 10.21
C LYS A 134 3.71 -12.94 10.01
N LEU A 135 4.47 -12.92 11.10
CA LEU A 135 5.92 -12.90 11.01
C LEU A 135 6.40 -14.23 10.45
N VAL A 136 7.29 -14.15 9.46
CA VAL A 136 7.99 -15.31 8.94
C VAL A 136 9.37 -15.37 9.59
N GLY A 137 9.81 -16.56 9.98
CA GLY A 137 11.17 -16.76 10.46
C GLY A 137 12.18 -16.34 9.39
N ALA A 138 13.44 -16.11 9.78
CA ALA A 138 14.52 -15.92 8.81
C ALA A 138 14.43 -17.03 7.76
N ALA A 139 14.37 -16.67 6.48
CA ALA A 139 14.24 -17.63 5.40
C ALA A 139 15.44 -18.58 5.43
N THR A 140 15.28 -19.76 6.01
CA THR A 140 16.22 -20.85 5.84
C THR A 140 16.13 -21.27 4.38
N GLY A 141 17.08 -20.81 3.55
CA GLY A 141 17.36 -21.41 2.25
C GLY A 141 16.58 -20.87 1.03
N ARG A 142 15.98 -19.68 1.09
CA ARG A 142 15.50 -19.02 -0.14
C ARG A 142 16.56 -18.02 -0.60
N THR A 143 17.44 -18.46 -1.49
CA THR A 143 18.34 -17.56 -2.23
C THR A 143 17.47 -16.47 -2.84
N PRO A 144 17.77 -15.16 -2.65
CA PRO A 144 17.12 -14.13 -3.43
C PRO A 144 17.31 -14.48 -4.91
N ALA A 145 16.22 -14.69 -5.63
CA ALA A 145 16.29 -14.76 -7.09
C ALA A 145 16.98 -13.48 -7.54
N ASP A 146 18.13 -13.68 -8.18
CA ASP A 146 19.10 -12.73 -8.69
C ASP A 146 18.63 -11.27 -8.68
N ASN A 147 19.32 -10.48 -7.86
CA ASN A 147 19.35 -9.02 -7.97
C ASN A 147 19.49 -8.65 -9.45
N VAL A 148 18.41 -8.09 -10.03
CA VAL A 148 18.54 -7.25 -11.21
C VAL A 148 19.26 -5.99 -10.74
N ALA A 149 20.57 -6.01 -10.94
CA ALA A 149 21.46 -4.90 -10.72
C ALA A 149 21.06 -3.71 -11.61
N THR A 150 21.01 -2.54 -10.98
CA THR A 150 21.52 -1.25 -11.50
C THR A 150 21.06 -0.80 -12.89
N SER A 151 20.14 0.17 -12.94
CA SER A 151 20.41 1.60 -13.27
C SER A 151 19.15 2.44 -13.07
#